data_AF-I6B3K3-F1
#
_entry.id   AF-I6B3K3-F1
#
_cell.length_a   1.000
_cell.length_b   1.000
_cell.length_c   1.000
_cell.angle_alpha   90.00
_cell.angle_beta   90.00
_cell.angle_gamma   90.00
#
_symmetry.space_group_name_H-M   'P 1'
#
loop_
_entity.id
_entity.type
_entity.pdbx_description
1 polymer ?
#
loop_
_entity_poly.entity_id
_entity_poly.type
_entity_poly.pdbx_seq_one_letter_code
_entity_poly.pdbx_strand_id
1 'polypeptide(L)'
;MIILAGAYPHPESIVRRQSSFRVSPNGFTLVELLAVIAIIGVLAGITIPVVSSVRTTARQARCISNLRQIGVAITGYCHDHNGSFPNTAHSGETANSWIHKLSPWFGSSENGTVSDEVCICPLDPNREKRLHNEYGQKLSSYLLNDRLDSGVYYDPFGRLTAPPPNLHRLSAPTRTHTVFVARDELDFSTSNDHTHAAEWGGNWSKVLDDIAPDRFRSGSRNTDRTNGRSPYLFADGHVTVIPAADFKKRIDSGENPADPP
;
A
#
# COMPACT_ATOMS: atom_id res chain seq x y z
N MET A 1 -49.24 49.36 74.53
CA MET A 1 -49.35 50.82 74.39
C MET A 1 -49.45 51.12 72.90
N ILE A 2 -50.60 51.62 72.50
CA ILE A 2 -50.99 51.93 71.12
C ILE A 2 -50.15 53.13 70.63
N ILE A 3 -49.54 53.05 69.44
CA ILE A 3 -49.15 54.24 68.68
C ILE A 3 -49.75 54.13 67.28
N LEU A 4 -50.54 55.15 66.96
CA LEU A 4 -51.26 55.39 65.72
C LEU A 4 -50.34 55.88 64.60
N ALA A 5 -50.87 55.70 63.39
CA ALA A 5 -50.32 56.01 62.08
C ALA A 5 -49.76 57.43 61.89
N GLY A 6 -48.69 57.53 61.11
CA GLY A 6 -48.29 58.73 60.36
C GLY A 6 -48.15 58.35 58.88
N ALA A 7 -49.02 58.90 58.03
CA ALA A 7 -49.01 58.70 56.59
C ALA A 7 -47.95 59.61 55.93
N TYR A 8 -47.11 59.05 55.05
CA TYR A 8 -46.25 59.81 54.13
C TYR A 8 -46.68 59.48 52.69
N PRO A 9 -46.85 60.48 51.80
CA PRO A 9 -47.15 60.21 50.39
C PRO A 9 -45.89 59.72 49.67
N HIS A 10 -46.00 58.62 48.93
CA HIS A 10 -44.94 58.13 48.06
C HIS A 10 -44.92 58.89 46.72
N PRO A 11 -43.74 59.17 46.15
CA PRO A 11 -43.59 59.89 44.89
C PRO A 11 -43.99 59.04 43.67
N GLU A 12 -44.63 59.67 42.68
CA GLU A 12 -44.95 59.05 41.40
C GLU A 12 -43.68 58.60 40.66
N SER A 13 -43.71 57.37 40.15
CA SER A 13 -42.61 56.78 39.38
C SER A 13 -42.70 57.20 37.91
N ILE A 14 -41.65 57.87 37.43
CA ILE A 14 -41.47 58.19 36.01
C ILE A 14 -41.11 56.89 35.27
N VAL A 15 -42.04 56.32 34.51
CA VAL A 15 -41.80 55.17 33.65
C VAL A 15 -40.98 55.60 32.43
N ARG A 16 -39.68 55.27 32.41
CA ARG A 16 -38.82 55.39 31.23
C ARG A 16 -39.20 54.33 30.20
N ARG A 17 -39.75 54.74 29.06
CA ARG A 17 -40.08 53.87 27.93
C ARG A 17 -38.78 53.46 27.21
N GLN A 18 -38.30 52.23 27.46
CA GLN A 18 -37.21 51.65 26.67
C GLN A 18 -37.74 51.23 25.30
N SER A 19 -37.30 51.90 24.23
CA SER A 19 -37.55 51.47 22.87
C SER A 19 -36.64 50.30 22.53
N SER A 20 -37.16 49.07 22.58
CA SER A 20 -36.48 47.91 22.03
C SER A 20 -36.44 48.03 20.50
N PHE A 21 -35.26 48.22 19.93
CA PHE A 21 -35.06 47.99 18.50
C PHE A 21 -35.23 46.49 18.26
N ARG A 22 -36.41 46.10 17.77
CA ARG A 22 -36.64 44.75 17.26
C ARG A 22 -35.84 44.61 15.98
N VAL A 23 -34.74 43.87 16.03
CA VAL A 23 -34.10 43.33 14.83
C VAL A 23 -35.07 42.28 14.30
N SER A 24 -35.80 42.61 13.25
CA SER A 24 -36.62 41.65 12.52
C SER A 24 -35.68 40.57 11.97
N PRO A 25 -35.90 39.28 12.24
CA PRO A 25 -35.14 38.23 11.57
C PRO A 25 -35.49 38.30 10.08
N ASN A 26 -34.51 38.64 9.25
CA ASN A 26 -34.65 38.53 7.80
C ASN A 26 -34.80 37.04 7.47
N GLY A 27 -35.95 36.66 6.92
CA GLY A 27 -36.18 35.30 6.45
C GLY A 27 -35.38 35.03 5.18
N PHE A 28 -34.83 33.83 5.07
CA PHE A 28 -34.14 33.37 3.86
C PHE A 28 -35.13 33.33 2.69
N THR A 29 -34.76 33.94 1.57
CA THR A 29 -35.55 33.84 0.34
C THR A 29 -35.28 32.50 -0.37
N LEU A 30 -36.26 32.02 -1.13
CA LEU A 30 -36.11 30.81 -1.94
C LEU A 30 -34.96 30.92 -2.95
N VAL A 31 -34.73 32.14 -3.48
CA VAL A 31 -33.65 32.43 -4.43
C VAL A 31 -32.27 32.31 -3.77
N GLU A 32 -32.09 32.82 -2.56
CA GLU A 32 -30.82 32.70 -1.83
C GLU A 32 -30.49 31.23 -1.54
N LEU A 33 -31.49 30.44 -1.13
CA LEU A 33 -31.30 29.01 -0.90
C LEU A 33 -30.96 28.27 -2.20
N LEU A 34 -31.65 28.59 -3.30
CA LEU A 34 -31.45 27.97 -4.61
C LEU A 34 -30.05 28.29 -5.18
N ALA A 35 -29.57 29.52 -5.01
CA ALA A 35 -28.23 29.91 -5.43
C ALA A 35 -27.15 29.14 -4.67
N VAL A 36 -27.31 28.94 -3.36
CA VAL A 36 -26.35 28.20 -2.52
C VAL A 36 -26.26 26.73 -2.95
N ILE A 37 -27.40 26.06 -3.13
CA ILE A 37 -27.38 24.66 -3.59
C ILE A 37 -26.82 24.55 -5.01
N ALA A 38 -27.05 25.54 -5.88
CA ALA A 38 -26.47 25.57 -7.22
C ALA A 38 -24.95 25.68 -7.16
N ILE A 39 -24.41 26.57 -6.32
CA ILE A 39 -22.96 26.72 -6.11
C ILE A 39 -22.36 25.43 -5.52
N ILE A 40 -22.98 24.86 -4.49
CA ILE A 40 -22.53 23.58 -3.90
C ILE A 40 -22.55 22.47 -4.95
N GLY A 41 -23.58 22.39 -5.79
CA GLY A 41 -23.68 21.42 -6.87
C GLY A 41 -22.56 21.55 -7.89
N VAL A 42 -22.24 22.78 -8.31
CA VAL A 42 -21.11 23.06 -9.23
C VAL A 42 -19.78 22.66 -8.59
N LEU A 43 -19.52 23.06 -7.34
CA LEU A 43 -18.29 22.75 -6.63
C LEU A 43 -18.13 21.23 -6.40
N ALA A 44 -19.19 20.55 -5.98
CA ALA A 44 -19.20 19.11 -5.78
C ALA A 44 -18.99 18.36 -7.10
N GLY A 45 -19.61 18.81 -8.19
CA GLY A 45 -19.49 18.21 -9.52
C GLY A 45 -18.04 18.18 -10.04
N ILE A 46 -17.25 19.21 -9.72
CA ILE A 46 -15.82 19.26 -10.08
C ILE A 46 -14.96 18.47 -9.08
N THR A 47 -15.31 18.48 -7.79
CA THR A 47 -14.47 17.90 -6.72
C THR A 47 -14.49 16.37 -6.71
N ILE A 48 -15.66 15.75 -6.90
CA ILE A 48 -15.83 14.28 -6.82
C ILE A 48 -14.88 13.51 -7.77
N PRO A 49 -14.82 13.81 -9.10
CA PRO A 49 -13.93 13.07 -9.99
C PRO A 49 -12.45 13.27 -9.62
N VAL A 50 -12.05 14.48 -9.22
CA VAL A 50 -10.66 14.79 -8.85
C VAL A 50 -10.24 14.02 -7.60
N VAL A 51 -11.08 13.98 -6.56
CA VAL A 51 -10.78 13.27 -5.31
C VAL A 51 -10.57 11.77 -5.53
N SER A 52 -11.31 11.16 -6.47
CA SER A 52 -11.13 9.72 -6.79
C SER A 52 -9.75 9.43 -7.40
N SER A 53 -9.28 10.27 -8.32
CA SER A 53 -7.94 10.18 -8.91
C SER A 53 -6.82 10.40 -7.88
N VAL A 54 -6.99 11.41 -7.00
CA VAL A 54 -6.04 11.69 -5.91
C VAL A 54 -5.94 10.51 -4.96
N ARG A 55 -7.06 9.88 -4.59
CA ARG A 55 -7.07 8.70 -3.72
C ARG A 55 -6.32 7.53 -4.34
N THR A 56 -6.50 7.28 -5.63
CA THR A 56 -5.75 6.23 -6.35
C THR A 56 -4.25 6.52 -6.34
N THR A 57 -3.86 7.77 -6.62
CA THR A 57 -2.44 8.19 -6.60
C THR A 57 -1.83 8.04 -5.21
N ALA A 58 -2.56 8.41 -4.15
CA ALA A 58 -2.13 8.22 -2.77
C ALA A 58 -1.93 6.73 -2.43
N ARG A 59 -2.83 5.85 -2.91
CA ARG A 59 -2.67 4.40 -2.77
C ARG A 59 -1.46 3.86 -3.53
N GLN A 60 -1.18 4.36 -4.74
CA GLN A 60 0.06 4.03 -5.49
C GLN A 60 1.30 4.42 -4.68
N ALA A 61 1.34 5.65 -4.18
CA ALA A 61 2.43 6.16 -3.35
C ALA A 61 2.63 5.29 -2.09
N ARG A 62 1.54 4.81 -1.47
CA ARG A 62 1.63 3.91 -0.33
C ARG A 62 2.14 2.51 -0.70
N CYS A 63 1.77 1.93 -1.85
CA CYS A 63 2.40 0.67 -2.30
C CYS A 63 3.92 0.83 -2.51
N ILE A 64 4.36 1.96 -3.10
CA ILE A 64 5.79 2.27 -3.24
C ILE A 64 6.47 2.41 -1.86
N SER A 65 5.84 3.12 -0.93
CA SER A 65 6.36 3.29 0.44
C SER A 65 6.44 1.96 1.19
N ASN A 66 5.47 1.06 0.98
CA ASN A 66 5.46 -0.28 1.55
C ASN A 66 6.65 -1.10 1.02
N LEU A 67 6.89 -1.10 -0.30
CA LEU A 67 8.06 -1.76 -0.88
C LEU A 67 9.39 -1.20 -0.34
N ARG A 68 9.50 0.12 -0.15
CA ARG A 68 10.71 0.71 0.48
C ARG A 68 10.91 0.23 1.92
N GLN A 69 9.84 0.13 2.71
CA GLN A 69 9.90 -0.43 4.06
C GLN A 69 10.30 -1.91 4.04
N ILE A 70 9.77 -2.69 3.09
CA ILE A 70 10.20 -4.07 2.85
C ILE A 70 11.69 -4.12 2.47
N GLY A 71 12.19 -3.22 1.63
CA GLY A 71 13.61 -3.13 1.29
C GLY A 71 14.50 -2.84 2.49
N VAL A 72 14.08 -1.93 3.38
CA VAL A 72 14.77 -1.68 4.64
C VAL A 72 14.78 -2.95 5.52
N ALA A 73 13.65 -3.65 5.62
CA ALA A 73 13.55 -4.89 6.38
C ALA A 73 14.45 -6.00 5.80
N ILE A 74 14.45 -6.19 4.48
CA ILE A 74 15.33 -7.16 3.80
C ILE A 74 16.80 -6.81 4.04
N THR A 75 17.17 -5.53 3.91
CA THR A 75 18.56 -5.10 4.13
C THR A 75 18.99 -5.31 5.58
N GLY A 76 18.13 -4.98 6.54
CA GLY A 76 18.37 -5.25 7.96
C GLY A 76 18.51 -6.74 8.25
N TYR A 77 17.64 -7.58 7.66
CA TYR A 77 17.75 -9.03 7.76
C TYR A 77 19.08 -9.54 7.20
N CYS A 78 19.46 -9.09 6.00
CA CYS A 78 20.72 -9.45 5.37
C CYS A 78 21.91 -9.07 6.26
N HIS A 79 21.91 -7.86 6.82
CA HIS A 79 22.96 -7.41 7.74
C HIS A 79 23.12 -8.35 8.94
N ASP A 80 22.01 -8.78 9.54
CA ASP A 80 22.04 -9.65 10.72
C ASP A 80 22.32 -11.13 10.38
N HIS A 81 22.21 -11.52 9.11
CA HIS A 81 22.38 -12.89 8.62
C HIS A 81 23.52 -13.05 7.60
N ASN A 82 24.63 -12.30 7.80
CA ASN A 82 25.85 -12.38 6.98
C ASN A 82 25.61 -12.19 5.47
N GLY A 83 24.67 -11.31 5.12
CA GLY A 83 24.26 -11.00 3.76
C GLY A 83 23.20 -11.93 3.18
N SER A 84 22.75 -12.96 3.89
CA SER A 84 21.78 -13.92 3.36
C SER A 84 20.39 -13.30 3.22
N PHE A 85 19.75 -13.48 2.07
CA PHE A 85 18.35 -13.07 1.90
C PHE A 85 17.40 -13.95 2.73
N PRO A 86 16.24 -13.43 3.14
CA PRO A 86 15.24 -14.24 3.85
C PRO A 86 14.69 -15.34 2.93
N ASN A 87 14.34 -16.48 3.52
CA ASN A 87 13.80 -17.63 2.78
C ASN A 87 12.34 -17.43 2.38
N THR A 88 11.90 -18.20 1.39
CA THR A 88 10.49 -18.34 1.03
C THR A 88 9.90 -19.58 1.71
N ALA A 89 8.58 -19.71 1.70
CA ALA A 89 7.89 -20.86 2.31
C ALA A 89 8.18 -22.21 1.62
N HIS A 90 8.83 -22.21 0.46
CA HIS A 90 9.11 -23.41 -0.34
C HIS A 90 10.06 -24.41 0.37
N SER A 91 10.70 -24.01 1.48
CA SER A 91 11.51 -24.87 2.34
C SER A 91 10.71 -25.79 3.27
N GLY A 92 9.39 -25.89 3.11
CA GLY A 92 8.52 -26.85 3.82
C GLY A 92 7.93 -26.37 5.15
N GLU A 93 8.22 -25.13 5.55
CA GLU A 93 7.74 -24.54 6.80
C GLU A 93 7.35 -23.06 6.58
N THR A 94 6.06 -22.76 6.61
CA THR A 94 5.53 -21.40 6.39
C THR A 94 6.03 -20.39 7.43
N ALA A 95 6.39 -20.86 8.63
CA ALA A 95 7.02 -20.03 9.66
C ALA A 95 8.41 -19.49 9.25
N ASN A 96 9.05 -20.10 8.24
CA ASN A 96 10.32 -19.63 7.68
C ASN A 96 10.17 -18.68 6.49
N SER A 97 8.95 -18.40 6.04
CA SER A 97 8.70 -17.39 5.01
C SER A 97 9.23 -16.02 5.43
N TRP A 98 9.74 -15.27 4.46
CA TRP A 98 10.21 -13.90 4.63
C TRP A 98 9.16 -13.01 5.28
N ILE A 99 7.86 -13.26 5.05
CA ILE A 99 6.76 -12.52 5.65
C ILE A 99 6.83 -12.61 7.18
N HIS A 100 7.16 -13.79 7.72
CA HIS A 100 7.34 -14.00 9.15
C HIS A 100 8.71 -13.50 9.64
N LYS A 101 9.77 -13.80 8.89
CA LYS A 101 11.14 -13.45 9.29
C LYS A 101 11.38 -11.94 9.34
N LEU A 102 10.73 -11.17 8.46
CA LEU A 102 10.87 -9.72 8.43
C LEU A 102 9.96 -8.99 9.43
N SER A 103 9.08 -9.70 10.15
CA SER A 103 8.15 -9.10 11.11
C SER A 103 8.79 -8.18 12.16
N PRO A 104 10.01 -8.42 12.69
CA PRO A 104 10.64 -7.51 13.64
C PRO A 104 10.90 -6.10 13.08
N TRP A 105 11.09 -5.98 11.76
CA TRP A 105 11.38 -4.70 11.10
C TRP A 105 10.13 -3.90 10.71
N PHE A 106 8.95 -4.51 10.72
CA PHE A 106 7.69 -3.83 10.39
C PHE A 106 7.04 -3.10 11.57
N GLY A 107 7.64 -3.20 12.76
CA GLY A 107 7.12 -2.63 13.98
C GLY A 107 5.87 -3.35 14.50
N SER A 108 5.70 -3.29 15.82
CA SER A 108 4.49 -3.74 16.51
C SER A 108 3.46 -2.62 16.49
N SER A 109 2.20 -2.92 16.17
CA SER A 109 1.10 -2.04 16.58
C SER A 109 0.91 -2.10 18.10
N GLU A 110 0.18 -1.14 18.67
CA GLU A 110 -0.12 -1.05 20.11
C GLU A 110 -0.83 -2.31 20.67
N ASN A 111 -1.42 -3.14 19.80
CA ASN A 111 -2.10 -4.38 20.17
C ASN A 111 -1.23 -5.64 19.98
N GLY A 112 0.08 -5.49 19.75
CA GLY A 112 1.00 -6.62 19.55
C GLY A 112 0.84 -7.31 18.18
N THR A 113 -0.07 -6.85 17.33
CA THR A 113 -0.13 -7.27 15.93
C THR A 113 0.94 -6.48 15.16
N VAL A 114 1.96 -7.20 14.67
CA VAL A 114 2.92 -6.70 13.68
C VAL A 114 2.15 -6.00 12.56
N SER A 115 2.66 -4.88 12.03
CA SER A 115 1.98 -4.15 10.95
C SER A 115 2.01 -4.94 9.62
N ASP A 116 1.15 -5.94 9.50
CA ASP A 116 0.99 -6.75 8.29
C ASP A 116 0.51 -5.88 7.10
N GLU A 117 0.02 -4.67 7.39
CA GLU A 117 -0.30 -3.67 6.37
C GLU A 117 0.88 -3.30 5.46
N VAL A 118 2.12 -3.35 5.95
CA VAL A 118 3.30 -3.07 5.12
C VAL A 118 3.43 -4.12 4.00
N CYS A 119 3.07 -5.37 4.28
CA CYS A 119 3.10 -6.45 3.30
C CYS A 119 1.93 -6.42 2.31
N ILE A 120 0.96 -5.50 2.46
CA ILE A 120 -0.23 -5.44 1.62
C ILE A 120 -0.25 -4.14 0.81
N CYS A 121 -0.38 -4.23 -0.52
CA CYS A 121 -0.51 -3.06 -1.38
C CYS A 121 -1.95 -2.53 -1.33
N PRO A 122 -2.18 -1.22 -1.06
CA PRO A 122 -3.52 -0.64 -1.09
C PRO A 122 -4.29 -0.73 -2.42
N LEU A 123 -3.63 -1.14 -3.51
CA LEU A 123 -4.23 -1.40 -4.83
C LEU A 123 -4.35 -2.90 -5.17
N ASP A 124 -4.09 -3.78 -4.21
CA ASP A 124 -4.45 -5.19 -4.33
C ASP A 124 -5.99 -5.32 -4.28
N PRO A 125 -6.66 -5.89 -5.30
CA PRO A 125 -8.10 -6.10 -5.29
C PRO A 125 -8.55 -7.02 -4.15
N ASN A 126 -7.65 -7.84 -3.63
CA ASN A 126 -7.89 -8.77 -2.54
C ASN A 126 -7.33 -8.28 -1.20
N ARG A 127 -6.98 -6.99 -1.06
CA ARG A 127 -6.45 -6.38 0.17
C ARG A 127 -7.21 -6.82 1.43
N GLU A 128 -8.53 -6.64 1.45
CA GLU A 128 -9.35 -6.91 2.64
C GLU A 128 -9.30 -8.39 3.02
N LYS A 129 -9.33 -9.29 2.03
CA LYS A 129 -9.21 -10.72 2.26
C LYS A 129 -7.83 -11.09 2.79
N ARG A 130 -6.76 -10.44 2.33
CA ARG A 130 -5.40 -10.68 2.84
C ARG A 130 -5.24 -10.24 4.29
N LEU A 131 -5.76 -9.05 4.64
CA LEU A 131 -5.68 -8.49 6.00
C LEU A 131 -6.58 -9.18 7.01
N HIS A 132 -7.78 -9.60 6.59
CA HIS A 132 -8.81 -10.15 7.44
C HIS A 132 -9.19 -11.56 7.02
N ASN A 133 -8.17 -12.42 6.84
CA ASN A 133 -8.41 -13.82 6.54
C ASN A 133 -8.84 -14.59 7.80
N GLU A 134 -9.72 -15.57 7.63
CA GLU A 134 -10.28 -16.38 8.72
C GLU A 134 -9.26 -17.27 9.42
N TYR A 135 -8.12 -17.55 8.76
CA TYR A 135 -7.09 -18.45 9.24
C TYR A 135 -6.00 -17.74 10.07
N GLY A 136 -6.04 -16.41 10.21
CA GLY A 136 -5.01 -15.63 10.90
C GLY A 136 -3.62 -15.73 10.26
N GLN A 137 -3.54 -16.14 8.99
CA GLN A 137 -2.28 -16.28 8.27
C GLN A 137 -1.69 -14.91 7.92
N LYS A 138 -0.36 -14.80 7.97
CA LYS A 138 0.34 -13.67 7.38
C LYS A 138 0.43 -13.87 5.87
N LEU A 139 -0.25 -12.99 5.14
CA LEU A 139 -0.31 -12.98 3.68
C LEU A 139 0.36 -11.71 3.15
N SER A 140 0.74 -11.74 1.87
CA SER A 140 1.42 -10.62 1.21
C SER A 140 0.77 -10.31 -0.13
N SER A 141 0.78 -9.03 -0.52
CA SER A 141 0.54 -8.59 -1.91
C SER A 141 1.83 -8.58 -2.74
N TYR A 142 2.96 -8.88 -2.11
CA TYR A 142 4.28 -8.84 -2.70
C TYR A 142 4.93 -10.22 -2.68
N LEU A 143 5.76 -10.50 -3.67
CA LEU A 143 6.45 -11.77 -3.86
C LEU A 143 7.96 -11.52 -3.84
N LEU A 144 8.69 -12.30 -3.04
CA LEU A 144 10.14 -12.31 -3.07
C LEU A 144 10.61 -12.97 -4.37
N ASN A 145 11.65 -12.42 -4.99
CA ASN A 145 12.23 -13.00 -6.18
C ASN A 145 12.95 -14.32 -5.85
N ASP A 146 12.56 -15.41 -6.50
CA ASP A 146 13.21 -16.72 -6.38
C ASP A 146 14.55 -16.80 -7.11
N ARG A 147 14.84 -15.86 -8.01
CA ARG A 147 16.06 -15.82 -8.82
C ARG A 147 17.18 -14.93 -8.24
N LEU A 148 17.14 -14.58 -6.96
CA LEU A 148 18.12 -13.69 -6.31
C LEU A 148 19.57 -14.20 -6.31
N ASP A 149 19.82 -15.46 -6.65
CA ASP A 149 21.14 -15.99 -6.97
C ASP A 149 20.97 -17.09 -8.01
N SER A 150 21.63 -16.94 -9.15
CA SER A 150 21.59 -17.88 -10.26
C SER A 150 22.58 -19.05 -10.11
N GLY A 151 23.31 -19.11 -8.99
CA GLY A 151 24.42 -20.04 -8.84
C GLY A 151 23.99 -21.44 -8.37
N VAL A 152 24.23 -22.42 -9.24
CA VAL A 152 24.52 -23.79 -8.82
C VAL A 152 26.01 -23.83 -8.46
N TYR A 153 26.34 -24.01 -7.19
CA TYR A 153 27.73 -24.12 -6.74
C TYR A 153 28.09 -25.59 -6.56
N TYR A 154 29.30 -25.97 -6.93
CA TYR A 154 29.82 -27.30 -6.60
C TYR A 154 30.81 -27.14 -5.46
N ASP A 155 30.66 -27.91 -4.38
CA ASP A 155 31.70 -27.98 -3.36
C ASP A 155 33.00 -28.60 -3.95
N PRO A 156 34.14 -28.54 -3.23
CA PRO A 156 35.40 -29.15 -3.70
C PRO A 156 35.33 -30.68 -3.96
N PHE A 157 34.22 -31.32 -3.61
CA PHE A 157 33.96 -32.75 -3.83
C PHE A 157 32.93 -32.99 -4.96
N GLY A 158 32.55 -31.95 -5.70
CA GLY A 158 31.61 -32.05 -6.82
C GLY A 158 30.14 -32.19 -6.42
N ARG A 159 29.79 -31.91 -5.16
CA ARG A 159 28.38 -31.91 -4.72
C ARG A 159 27.73 -30.58 -5.02
N LEU A 160 26.52 -30.65 -5.55
CA LEU A 160 25.64 -29.50 -5.69
C LEU A 160 25.40 -28.86 -4.32
N THR A 161 25.88 -27.65 -4.16
CA THR A 161 25.58 -26.73 -3.07
C THR A 161 24.90 -25.52 -3.70
N ALA A 162 23.72 -25.16 -3.22
CA ALA A 162 23.10 -23.88 -3.54
C ALA A 162 23.12 -23.09 -2.23
N PRO A 163 24.24 -22.43 -1.85
CA PRO A 163 24.21 -21.50 -0.74
C PRO A 163 23.07 -20.52 -0.96
N PRO A 164 22.31 -20.17 0.10
CA PRO A 164 21.18 -19.26 -0.04
C PRO A 164 21.64 -17.94 -0.67
N PRO A 165 20.80 -17.30 -1.50
CA PRO A 165 21.13 -16.03 -2.13
C PRO A 165 21.73 -15.05 -1.13
N ASN A 166 22.78 -14.34 -1.54
CA ASN A 166 23.51 -13.43 -0.64
C ASN A 166 23.74 -12.07 -1.29
N LEU A 167 23.37 -11.01 -0.58
CA LEU A 167 23.50 -9.62 -1.00
C LEU A 167 24.94 -9.26 -1.38
N HIS A 168 25.94 -9.75 -0.64
CA HIS A 168 27.35 -9.45 -0.90
C HIS A 168 27.89 -10.11 -2.17
N ARG A 169 27.16 -11.06 -2.75
CA ARG A 169 27.54 -11.78 -3.99
C ARG A 169 26.91 -11.17 -5.24
N LEU A 170 26.05 -10.16 -5.12
CA LEU A 170 25.41 -9.51 -6.25
C LEU A 170 26.38 -8.56 -6.97
N SER A 171 26.56 -8.77 -8.27
CA SER A 171 27.36 -7.92 -9.19
C SER A 171 26.78 -6.51 -9.36
N ALA A 172 25.44 -6.39 -9.38
CA ALA A 172 24.74 -5.14 -9.60
C ALA A 172 23.43 -5.05 -8.78
N PRO A 173 23.51 -4.79 -7.46
CA PRO A 173 22.34 -4.69 -6.60
C PRO A 173 21.28 -3.67 -7.07
N THR A 174 21.72 -2.58 -7.71
CA THR A 174 20.86 -1.53 -8.29
C THR A 174 20.09 -1.97 -9.54
N ARG A 175 20.36 -3.17 -10.06
CA ARG A 175 19.67 -3.74 -11.25
C ARG A 175 19.00 -5.09 -10.96
N THR A 176 19.31 -5.71 -9.82
CA THR A 176 18.69 -6.95 -9.36
C THR A 176 17.34 -6.66 -8.72
N HIS A 177 16.27 -7.21 -9.28
CA HIS A 177 14.93 -7.12 -8.70
C HIS A 177 14.83 -8.09 -7.50
N THR A 178 14.24 -7.65 -6.39
CA THR A 178 14.11 -8.45 -5.17
C THR A 178 12.67 -8.73 -4.79
N VAL A 179 11.77 -7.77 -5.01
CA VAL A 179 10.36 -7.96 -4.68
C VAL A 179 9.48 -7.44 -5.81
N PHE A 180 8.50 -8.26 -6.17
CA PHE A 180 7.49 -8.00 -7.18
C PHE A 180 6.11 -7.84 -6.53
N VAL A 181 5.17 -7.21 -7.22
CA VAL A 181 3.77 -7.21 -6.79
C VAL A 181 3.07 -8.44 -7.36
N ALA A 182 2.44 -9.23 -6.50
CA ALA A 182 1.70 -10.45 -6.86
C ALA A 182 0.59 -10.18 -7.87
N ARG A 183 0.24 -11.19 -8.68
CA ARG A 183 -0.96 -11.16 -9.52
C ARG A 183 -2.24 -11.01 -8.70
N ASP A 184 -3.31 -10.61 -9.36
CA ASP A 184 -4.60 -10.33 -8.71
C ASP A 184 -5.24 -11.58 -8.12
N GLU A 185 -5.24 -12.69 -8.87
CA GLU A 185 -5.98 -13.91 -8.53
C GLU A 185 -5.13 -14.94 -7.76
N LEU A 186 -4.04 -14.52 -7.11
CA LEU A 186 -3.19 -15.40 -6.33
C LEU A 186 -3.89 -15.86 -5.06
N ASP A 187 -3.91 -17.17 -4.81
CA ASP A 187 -4.59 -17.76 -3.66
C ASP A 187 -4.04 -17.28 -2.32
N PHE A 188 -4.85 -17.42 -1.27
CA PHE A 188 -4.58 -16.91 0.08
C PHE A 188 -3.78 -17.89 0.92
N SER A 189 -2.51 -18.09 0.56
CA SER A 189 -1.59 -18.94 1.31
C SER A 189 -0.26 -18.24 1.56
N THR A 190 0.33 -18.45 2.73
CA THR A 190 1.72 -18.04 3.04
C THR A 190 2.74 -18.76 2.14
N SER A 191 2.37 -19.86 1.48
CA SER A 191 3.21 -20.50 0.46
C SER A 191 3.33 -19.69 -0.84
N ASN A 192 2.39 -18.78 -1.08
CA ASN A 192 2.37 -17.90 -2.25
C ASN A 192 3.13 -16.60 -1.94
N ASP A 193 4.39 -16.72 -1.55
CA ASP A 193 5.23 -15.63 -1.06
C ASP A 193 6.40 -15.27 -1.98
N HIS A 194 6.54 -15.96 -3.11
CA HIS A 194 7.63 -15.76 -4.05
C HIS A 194 7.19 -15.90 -5.50
N THR A 195 8.03 -15.39 -6.39
CA THR A 195 7.87 -15.56 -7.84
C THR A 195 8.28 -16.96 -8.26
N HIS A 196 7.78 -17.39 -9.41
CA HIS A 196 8.30 -18.53 -10.18
C HIS A 196 9.06 -18.00 -11.39
N ALA A 197 9.90 -16.98 -11.17
CA ALA A 197 10.51 -16.23 -12.26
C ALA A 197 11.55 -17.06 -13.01
N ALA A 198 11.98 -18.19 -12.43
CA ALA A 198 12.73 -19.21 -13.12
C ALA A 198 12.02 -19.83 -14.32
N GLU A 199 10.70 -19.83 -14.30
CA GLU A 199 9.89 -20.46 -15.34
C GLU A 199 9.41 -19.49 -16.41
N TRP A 200 9.53 -18.17 -16.19
CA TRP A 200 9.00 -17.14 -17.08
C TRP A 200 9.50 -17.30 -18.52
N GLY A 201 10.80 -17.58 -18.72
CA GLY A 201 11.36 -18.09 -19.98
C GLY A 201 10.89 -17.38 -21.26
N GLY A 202 11.01 -16.05 -21.33
CA GLY A 202 10.59 -15.25 -22.49
C GLY A 202 9.08 -15.28 -22.79
N ASN A 203 8.28 -15.86 -21.89
CA ASN A 203 6.84 -16.06 -22.07
C ASN A 203 6.07 -15.10 -21.17
N TRP A 204 5.46 -14.09 -21.80
CA TRP A 204 4.67 -13.09 -21.10
C TRP A 204 3.50 -13.67 -20.29
N SER A 205 2.86 -14.73 -20.77
CA SER A 205 1.74 -15.36 -20.04
C SER A 205 2.18 -15.85 -18.67
N LYS A 206 3.36 -16.48 -18.58
CA LYS A 206 3.90 -16.96 -17.30
C LYS A 206 4.22 -15.83 -16.33
N VAL A 207 4.63 -14.67 -16.84
CA VAL A 207 4.80 -13.46 -16.01
C VAL A 207 3.46 -13.02 -15.43
N LEU A 208 2.38 -13.06 -16.23
CA LEU A 208 1.03 -12.69 -15.79
C LEU A 208 0.42 -13.70 -14.81
N ASP A 209 0.84 -14.96 -14.88
CA ASP A 209 0.47 -16.02 -13.94
C ASP A 209 1.14 -15.89 -12.56
N ASP A 210 2.09 -14.96 -12.43
CA ASP A 210 2.92 -14.79 -11.24
C ASP A 210 2.73 -13.40 -10.61
N ILE A 211 2.96 -12.35 -11.41
CA ILE A 211 2.98 -10.96 -10.94
C ILE A 211 1.87 -10.10 -11.57
N ALA A 212 1.68 -8.89 -11.06
CA ALA A 212 0.84 -7.86 -11.66
C ALA A 212 1.71 -6.73 -12.26
N PRO A 213 2.13 -6.83 -13.55
CA PRO A 213 2.91 -5.78 -14.21
C PRO A 213 2.14 -4.47 -14.40
N ASP A 214 0.80 -4.52 -14.32
CA ASP A 214 -0.12 -3.39 -14.43
C ASP A 214 -0.83 -3.07 -13.11
N ARG A 215 -0.18 -3.34 -11.95
CA ARG A 215 -0.76 -3.04 -10.63
C ARG A 215 -1.29 -1.61 -10.55
N PHE A 216 -0.56 -0.66 -11.14
CA PHE A 216 -0.97 0.73 -11.30
C PHE A 216 -1.55 0.90 -12.70
N ARG A 217 -2.88 0.81 -12.79
CA ARG A 217 -3.65 0.97 -14.02
C ARG A 217 -4.85 1.88 -13.82
N SER A 218 -5.36 2.44 -14.91
CA SER A 218 -6.60 3.19 -14.96
C SER A 218 -7.63 2.43 -15.80
N GLY A 219 -8.83 2.23 -15.26
CA GLY A 219 -9.92 1.54 -15.98
C GLY A 219 -9.80 0.02 -15.98
N SER A 220 -10.51 -0.60 -16.93
CA SER A 220 -10.59 -2.05 -17.06
C SER A 220 -9.27 -2.67 -17.53
N ARG A 221 -8.99 -3.87 -17.04
CA ARG A 221 -7.82 -4.67 -17.42
C ARG A 221 -7.86 -5.05 -18.90
N ASN A 222 -6.80 -4.76 -19.65
CA ASN A 222 -6.59 -5.36 -20.97
C ASN A 222 -6.03 -6.78 -20.84
N THR A 223 -6.30 -7.62 -21.84
CA THR A 223 -5.92 -9.05 -21.83
C THR A 223 -4.42 -9.27 -21.70
N ASP A 224 -3.61 -8.44 -22.36
CA ASP A 224 -2.15 -8.52 -22.31
C ASP A 224 -1.52 -7.70 -21.17
N ARG A 225 -2.33 -7.01 -20.35
CA ARG A 225 -1.88 -6.29 -19.13
C ARG A 225 -0.74 -5.30 -19.39
N THR A 226 -0.68 -4.72 -20.59
CA THR A 226 0.36 -3.73 -20.96
C THR A 226 -0.06 -2.29 -20.68
N ASN A 227 -1.34 -2.02 -20.43
CA ASN A 227 -1.88 -0.67 -20.19
C ASN A 227 -1.79 -0.30 -18.70
N GLY A 228 -0.56 -0.26 -18.19
CA GLY A 228 -0.29 0.06 -16.81
C GLY A 228 1.20 -0.02 -16.48
N ARG A 229 1.49 0.00 -15.19
CA ARG A 229 2.85 -0.06 -14.65
C ARG A 229 2.83 -0.70 -13.27
N SER A 230 3.98 -1.15 -12.78
CA SER A 230 4.10 -1.71 -11.44
C SER A 230 5.36 -1.18 -10.75
N PRO A 231 5.37 -1.03 -9.42
CA PRO A 231 6.59 -0.78 -8.68
C PRO A 231 7.38 -2.08 -8.47
N TYR A 232 8.69 -2.00 -8.61
CA TYR A 232 9.62 -3.10 -8.41
C TYR A 232 10.70 -2.66 -7.41
N LEU A 233 10.95 -3.47 -6.40
CA LEU A 233 12.02 -3.25 -5.43
C LEU A 233 13.31 -3.89 -5.93
N PHE A 234 14.42 -3.18 -5.75
CA PHE A 234 15.76 -3.63 -6.11
C PHE A 234 16.59 -3.98 -4.86
N ALA A 235 17.67 -4.72 -5.05
CA ALA A 235 18.46 -5.28 -3.96
C ALA A 235 19.23 -4.23 -3.13
N ASP A 236 19.45 -3.03 -3.67
CA ASP A 236 19.96 -1.86 -2.94
C ASP A 236 18.86 -1.09 -2.16
N GLY A 237 17.60 -1.55 -2.24
CA GLY A 237 16.47 -0.98 -1.51
C GLY A 237 15.70 0.12 -2.25
N HIS A 238 16.13 0.55 -3.44
CA HIS A 238 15.34 1.52 -4.21
C HIS A 238 14.15 0.87 -4.91
N VAL A 239 13.13 1.67 -5.21
CA VAL A 239 11.91 1.21 -5.89
C VAL A 239 11.72 2.01 -7.16
N THR A 240 11.59 1.32 -8.29
CA THR A 240 11.33 1.92 -9.60
C THR A 240 9.98 1.46 -10.13
N VAL A 241 9.22 2.38 -10.72
CA VAL A 241 7.95 2.06 -11.38
C VAL A 241 8.22 1.86 -12.87
N ILE A 242 8.01 0.65 -13.37
CA ILE A 242 8.31 0.28 -14.76
C ILE A 242 6.99 0.07 -15.51
N PRO A 243 6.81 0.67 -16.71
CA PRO A 243 5.67 0.37 -17.58
C PRO A 243 5.62 -1.11 -17.95
N ALA A 244 4.41 -1.70 -17.92
CA ALA A 244 4.21 -3.10 -18.25
C ALA A 244 4.64 -3.41 -19.69
N ALA A 245 4.42 -2.47 -20.62
CA ALA A 245 4.87 -2.60 -22.01
C ALA A 245 6.40 -2.71 -22.14
N ASP A 246 7.16 -1.93 -21.36
CA ASP A 246 8.62 -1.98 -21.36
C ASP A 246 9.13 -3.29 -20.74
N PHE A 247 8.49 -3.73 -19.66
CA PHE A 247 8.79 -5.01 -19.03
C PHE A 247 8.52 -6.18 -20.00
N LYS A 248 7.37 -6.15 -20.68
CA LYS A 248 7.01 -7.14 -21.70
C LYS A 248 8.02 -7.16 -22.85
N LYS A 249 8.48 -5.99 -23.33
CA LYS A 249 9.49 -5.90 -24.39
C LYS A 249 10.79 -6.63 -24.02
N ARG A 250 11.22 -6.56 -22.76
CA ARG A 250 12.39 -7.28 -22.25
C ARG A 250 12.16 -8.79 -22.29
N ILE A 251 11.03 -9.25 -21.74
CA ILE A 251 10.60 -10.66 -21.80
C ILE A 251 10.57 -11.18 -23.24
N ASP A 252 9.90 -10.46 -24.14
CA ASP A 252 9.77 -10.83 -25.56
C ASP A 252 11.14 -10.87 -26.28
N SER A 253 12.13 -10.11 -25.80
CA SER A 253 13.50 -10.14 -26.32
C SER A 253 14.36 -11.29 -25.77
N GLY A 254 13.80 -12.12 -24.89
CA GLY A 254 14.49 -13.21 -24.21
C GLY A 254 15.23 -12.80 -22.94
N GLU A 255 15.20 -11.52 -22.56
CA GLU A 255 15.72 -11.05 -21.28
C GLU A 255 14.71 -11.38 -20.17
N ASN A 256 15.18 -11.98 -19.08
CA ASN A 256 14.37 -12.15 -17.88
C ASN A 256 14.73 -11.07 -16.84
N PRO A 257 13.87 -10.07 -16.60
CA PRO A 257 14.16 -9.00 -15.63
C PRO A 257 14.37 -9.46 -14.19
N ALA A 258 13.91 -10.66 -13.83
CA ALA A 258 14.12 -11.22 -12.50
C ALA A 258 15.52 -11.82 -12.32
N ASP A 259 16.22 -12.13 -13.42
CA ASP A 259 17.60 -12.60 -13.32
C ASP A 259 18.53 -11.45 -12.90
N PRO A 260 19.42 -11.66 -11.92
CA PRO A 260 20.48 -10.71 -11.63
C PRO A 260 21.39 -10.59 -12.86
N PRO A 261 21.79 -9.36 -13.26
CA PRO A 261 22.54 -9.13 -14.50
C PRO A 261 24.04 -9.42 -14.39
#